data_AF-A0A949MSK6-F1
#
_entry.id   AF-A0A949MSK6-F1
#
_cell.length_a   1.000
_cell.length_b   1.000
_cell.length_c   1.000
_cell.angle_alpha   90.00
_cell.angle_beta   90.00
_cell.angle_gamma   90.00
#
_symmetry.space_group_name_H-M   'P 1'
#
loop_
_entity.id
_entity.type
_entity.pdbx_description
1 polymer ?
#
loop_
_entity_poly.entity_id
_entity_poly.type
_entity_poly.pdbx_seq_one_letter_code
_entity_poly.pdbx_strand_id
1 'polypeptide(L)'
;MRSAKIALGLASALVAIGTALLGWQPAFADERGWVLTQKSDKIGDQYVYVAPTGVKLVNPKIGYNIILCAPDWNVCIFNDKTRTFYSASYDAWMKEVSQAVGGKGSELKGGHWVKGSVSSVAGLKATSYTMQAGRKGLRNATCWVSNEIIVPTQITELLAQTYGLPDNKAYPLKLNTVDSSGKLSVQLDTYNSQVCAIPASYFYLPNGYTRVASKEEVMVDDETKQILRDLAGDSPSMSGGAAPRQQQMTRQPVQQPNQTFLQQPQSQQQIQQGQAVQQRLNQATQAPPVTPTATPGTIVLPNGQTLDREKLLKIRDAILKGGK
;
A
#
# COMPACT_ATOMS: atom_id res chain seq x y z
N MET A 1 50.62 81.73 0.17
CA MET A 1 50.54 81.15 1.53
C MET A 1 49.16 80.54 1.70
N ARG A 2 49.08 79.23 2.03
CA ARG A 2 47.99 78.50 2.76
C ARG A 2 46.59 78.55 2.11
N SER A 3 45.76 77.52 1.96
CA SER A 3 45.61 76.12 2.44
C SER A 3 44.56 75.49 1.50
N ALA A 4 44.70 74.27 0.97
CA ALA A 4 44.41 72.95 1.56
C ALA A 4 42.95 72.70 2.03
N LYS A 5 42.31 71.75 1.30
CA LYS A 5 41.31 70.72 1.70
C LYS A 5 39.91 71.18 2.17
N ILE A 6 38.87 70.52 1.64
CA ILE A 6 38.01 69.55 2.36
C ILE A 6 37.16 68.79 1.33
N ALA A 7 37.17 67.47 1.50
CA ALA A 7 36.38 66.48 0.79
C ALA A 7 35.13 66.10 1.60
N LEU A 8 34.35 65.20 1.01
CA LEU A 8 33.63 64.11 1.67
C LEU A 8 32.15 64.33 2.00
N GLY A 9 31.33 63.46 1.40
CA GLY A 9 30.25 62.79 2.13
C GLY A 9 28.85 63.08 1.62
N LEU A 10 28.33 62.23 0.72
CA LEU A 10 26.88 61.96 0.57
C LEU A 10 26.66 60.79 -0.39
N ALA A 11 26.89 59.57 0.10
CA ALA A 11 26.45 58.34 -0.56
C ALA A 11 26.39 57.19 0.45
N SER A 12 25.35 57.13 1.28
CA SER A 12 24.95 55.91 2.02
C SER A 12 23.70 56.17 2.86
N ALA A 13 22.51 55.89 2.31
CA ALA A 13 21.29 55.65 3.09
C ALA A 13 20.15 55.18 2.17
N LEU A 14 20.14 53.91 1.72
CA LEU A 14 18.95 53.28 1.10
C LEU A 14 19.06 51.75 0.86
N VAL A 15 19.63 50.94 1.78
CA VAL A 15 19.65 49.45 1.66
C VAL A 15 19.46 48.72 3.00
N ALA A 16 18.45 49.08 3.82
CA ALA A 16 18.28 48.44 5.14
C ALA A 16 16.83 48.11 5.53
N ILE A 17 15.93 47.86 4.58
CA ILE A 17 14.54 47.44 4.85
C ILE A 17 14.14 46.35 3.86
N GLY A 18 14.72 45.14 3.99
CA GLY A 18 14.42 44.02 3.09
C GLY A 18 14.71 42.62 3.62
N THR A 19 15.22 42.47 4.85
CA THR A 19 15.69 41.18 5.39
C THR A 19 14.90 40.64 6.59
N ALA A 20 13.78 41.25 6.97
CA ALA A 20 13.00 40.83 8.14
C ALA A 20 11.85 39.83 7.85
N LEU A 21 11.60 39.45 6.59
CA LEU A 21 10.49 38.55 6.22
C LEU A 21 10.91 37.10 5.90
N LEU A 22 12.18 36.73 6.06
CA LEU A 22 12.68 35.37 5.77
C LEU A 22 12.72 34.43 7.00
N GLY A 23 12.22 34.85 8.15
CA GLY A 23 12.52 34.17 9.42
C GLY A 23 11.45 33.28 10.03
N TRP A 24 10.21 33.26 9.55
CA TRP A 24 9.13 32.48 10.17
C TRP A 24 8.81 31.23 9.36
N GLN A 25 9.82 30.38 9.18
CA GLN A 25 9.52 28.95 9.06
C GLN A 25 8.99 28.56 10.45
N PRO A 26 7.74 28.07 10.58
CA PRO A 26 7.30 27.48 11.84
C PRO A 26 8.36 26.45 12.20
N ALA A 27 9.04 26.64 13.34
CA ALA A 27 9.86 25.58 13.89
C ALA A 27 8.93 24.38 13.95
N PHE A 28 9.22 23.34 13.16
CA PHE A 28 8.47 22.09 13.19
C PHE A 28 8.72 21.51 14.58
N ALA A 29 7.91 21.95 15.54
CA ALA A 29 7.98 21.48 16.90
C ALA A 29 7.71 19.97 16.83
N ASP A 30 8.63 19.19 17.39
CA ASP A 30 8.48 17.75 17.43
C ASP A 30 7.10 17.42 18.01
N GLU A 31 6.33 16.65 17.26
CA GLU A 31 4.97 16.34 17.66
C GLU A 31 4.99 15.27 18.72
N ARG A 32 4.12 15.41 19.73
CA ARG A 32 3.91 14.33 20.69
C ARG A 32 3.29 13.14 19.96
N GLY A 33 4.03 12.03 19.94
CA GLY A 33 3.62 10.78 19.33
C GLY A 33 3.81 9.60 20.26
N TRP A 34 3.57 8.41 19.72
CA TRP A 34 3.67 7.12 20.39
C TRP A 34 4.59 6.20 19.62
N VAL A 35 5.46 5.50 20.35
CA VAL A 35 6.22 4.34 19.86
C VAL A 35 5.63 3.10 20.47
N LEU A 36 5.18 2.20 19.63
CA LEU A 36 4.57 0.93 20.01
C LEU A 36 5.48 -0.20 19.55
N THR A 37 5.69 -1.17 20.44
CA THR A 37 6.30 -2.45 20.04
C THR A 37 5.21 -3.50 20.01
N GLN A 38 5.01 -4.07 18.82
CA GLN A 38 3.93 -5.00 18.56
C GLN A 38 4.48 -6.30 18.00
N LYS A 39 3.77 -7.39 18.26
CA LYS A 39 4.06 -8.72 17.73
C LYS A 39 2.87 -9.26 16.95
N SER A 40 3.15 -10.08 15.95
CA SER A 40 2.15 -10.92 15.29
C SER A 40 2.72 -12.30 14.97
N ASP A 41 1.84 -13.28 14.81
CA ASP A 41 2.24 -14.63 14.41
C ASP A 41 2.89 -14.66 13.01
N LYS A 42 2.48 -13.76 12.12
CA LYS A 42 2.86 -13.79 10.69
C LYS A 42 4.13 -13.02 10.38
N ILE A 43 4.24 -11.80 10.92
CA ILE A 43 5.30 -10.85 10.55
C ILE A 43 6.31 -10.62 11.67
N GLY A 44 6.13 -11.27 12.83
CA GLY A 44 7.04 -11.14 13.97
C GLY A 44 6.86 -9.81 14.70
N ASP A 45 7.96 -9.30 15.26
CA ASP A 45 7.99 -8.02 15.96
C ASP A 45 8.06 -6.85 14.97
N GLN A 46 7.34 -5.77 15.28
CA GLN A 46 7.32 -4.54 14.53
C GLN A 46 7.31 -3.33 15.47
N TYR A 47 7.93 -2.24 15.03
CA TYR A 47 7.88 -0.94 15.70
C TYR A 47 6.94 -0.03 14.94
N VAL A 48 5.96 0.54 15.64
CA VAL A 48 4.99 1.47 15.05
C VAL A 48 5.15 2.82 15.72
N TYR A 49 5.38 3.83 14.90
CA TYR A 49 5.46 5.23 15.29
C TYR A 49 4.18 5.91 14.83
N VAL A 50 3.47 6.53 15.75
CA VAL A 50 2.17 7.15 15.49
C VAL A 50 2.20 8.60 15.98
N ALA A 51 1.95 9.54 15.08
CA ALA A 51 1.78 10.96 15.37
C ALA A 51 0.61 11.53 14.54
N PRO A 52 0.10 12.73 14.86
CA PRO A 52 -0.93 13.39 14.05
C PRO A 52 -0.54 13.57 12.58
N THR A 53 0.76 13.83 12.31
CA THR A 53 1.29 14.02 10.96
C THR A 53 1.60 12.74 10.20
N GLY A 54 1.68 11.59 10.85
CA GLY A 54 2.05 10.37 10.15
C GLY A 54 2.11 9.09 10.98
N VAL A 55 2.21 7.99 10.27
CA VAL A 55 2.43 6.65 10.82
C VAL A 55 3.61 6.02 10.09
N LYS A 56 4.51 5.40 10.84
CA LYS A 56 5.59 4.59 10.29
C LYS A 56 5.61 3.22 10.95
N LEU A 57 5.64 2.17 10.14
CA LEU A 57 5.82 0.80 10.56
C LEU A 57 7.20 0.33 10.12
N VAL A 58 7.97 -0.20 11.07
CA VAL A 58 9.29 -0.78 10.85
C VAL A 58 9.21 -2.26 11.16
N ASN A 59 9.44 -3.11 10.16
CA ASN A 59 9.54 -4.55 10.38
C ASN A 59 11.00 -5.01 10.17
N PRO A 60 11.78 -5.19 11.25
CA PRO A 60 13.18 -5.56 11.14
C PRO A 60 13.38 -6.97 10.56
N LYS A 61 12.43 -7.89 10.79
CA LYS A 61 12.53 -9.27 10.32
C LYS A 61 12.38 -9.36 8.81
N ILE A 62 11.39 -8.67 8.24
CA ILE A 62 11.13 -8.69 6.79
C ILE A 62 11.99 -7.65 6.06
N GLY A 63 12.47 -6.61 6.77
CA GLY A 63 13.44 -5.65 6.22
C GLY A 63 12.84 -4.55 5.35
N TYR A 64 11.52 -4.38 5.38
CA TYR A 64 10.86 -3.21 4.79
C TYR A 64 10.13 -2.38 5.85
N ASN A 65 9.91 -1.13 5.49
CA ASN A 65 9.21 -0.14 6.27
C ASN A 65 8.04 0.40 5.46
N ILE A 66 7.00 0.84 6.16
CA ILE A 66 5.84 1.50 5.57
C ILE A 66 5.67 2.86 6.23
N ILE A 67 5.46 3.91 5.44
CA ILE A 67 5.16 5.27 5.89
C ILE A 67 3.83 5.71 5.27
N LEU A 68 3.03 6.40 6.07
CA LEU A 68 1.88 7.19 5.66
C LEU A 68 1.97 8.55 6.32
N CYS A 69 1.89 9.65 5.58
CA CYS A 69 2.03 10.99 6.14
C CYS A 69 1.06 11.99 5.52
N ALA A 70 0.65 12.98 6.32
CA ALA A 70 -0.16 14.10 5.89
C ALA A 70 0.61 15.00 4.89
N PRO A 71 -0.08 15.79 4.05
CA PRO A 71 -1.54 15.93 3.96
C PRO A 71 -2.22 14.93 3.02
N ASP A 72 -1.47 14.30 2.12
CA ASP A 72 -2.01 13.43 1.07
C ASP A 72 -2.20 11.98 1.51
N TRP A 73 -1.58 11.58 2.63
CA TRP A 73 -1.63 10.22 3.17
C TRP A 73 -1.17 9.16 2.18
N ASN A 74 -0.26 9.55 1.28
CA ASN A 74 0.35 8.64 0.34
C ASN A 74 1.10 7.54 1.10
N VAL A 75 1.02 6.31 0.58
CA VAL A 75 1.67 5.17 1.19
C VAL A 75 3.02 4.98 0.50
N CYS A 76 4.09 4.98 1.30
CA CYS A 76 5.43 4.69 0.84
C CYS A 76 5.96 3.44 1.52
N ILE A 77 6.38 2.46 0.73
CA ILE A 77 7.04 1.25 1.20
C ILE A 77 8.49 1.33 0.75
N PHE A 78 9.43 1.10 1.66
CA PHE A 78 10.84 1.15 1.33
C PHE A 78 11.64 0.11 2.10
N ASN A 79 12.78 -0.27 1.54
CA ASN A 79 13.67 -1.28 2.10
C ASN A 79 15.04 -0.65 2.33
N ASP A 80 15.50 -0.61 3.59
CA ASP A 80 16.78 0.01 3.95
C ASP A 80 17.98 -0.73 3.37
N LYS A 81 17.87 -2.05 3.14
CA LYS A 81 18.98 -2.88 2.60
C LYS A 81 19.19 -2.62 1.12
N THR A 82 18.12 -2.66 0.32
CA THR A 82 18.22 -2.47 -1.14
C THR A 82 18.15 -1.00 -1.55
N ARG A 83 17.84 -0.10 -0.61
CA ARG A 83 17.59 1.33 -0.84
C ARG A 83 16.59 1.58 -1.97
N THR A 84 15.56 0.74 -2.06
CA THR A 84 14.48 0.88 -3.02
C THR A 84 13.19 1.31 -2.33
N PHE A 85 12.31 2.01 -3.07
CA PHE A 85 11.00 2.38 -2.58
C PHE A 85 9.91 2.30 -3.65
N TYR A 86 8.70 2.02 -3.21
CA TYR A 86 7.46 2.13 -3.97
C TYR A 86 6.56 3.14 -3.26
N SER A 87 5.82 3.92 -4.04
CA SER A 87 4.82 4.84 -3.51
C SER A 87 3.53 4.76 -4.32
N ALA A 88 2.41 4.82 -3.59
CA ALA A 88 1.07 4.84 -4.15
C ALA A 88 0.24 5.92 -3.47
N SER A 89 -0.75 6.47 -4.19
CA SER A 89 -1.74 7.31 -3.55
C SER A 89 -2.58 6.52 -2.55
N TYR A 90 -3.14 7.21 -1.56
CA TYR A 90 -4.01 6.59 -0.56
C TYR A 90 -5.14 5.75 -1.20
N ASP A 91 -5.84 6.32 -2.18
CA ASP A 91 -6.95 5.64 -2.87
C ASP A 91 -6.50 4.39 -3.64
N ALA A 92 -5.35 4.48 -4.34
CA ALA A 92 -4.79 3.36 -5.08
C ALA A 92 -4.42 2.23 -4.11
N TRP A 93 -3.78 2.57 -2.99
CA TRP A 93 -3.43 1.62 -1.95
C TRP A 93 -4.66 0.96 -1.32
N MET A 94 -5.69 1.73 -0.98
CA MET A 94 -6.94 1.19 -0.40
C MET A 94 -7.66 0.23 -1.35
N LYS A 95 -7.60 0.49 -2.66
CA LYS A 95 -8.10 -0.44 -3.68
C LYS A 95 -7.30 -1.74 -3.70
N GLU A 96 -5.96 -1.66 -3.65
CA GLU A 96 -5.10 -2.84 -3.57
C GLU A 96 -5.36 -3.66 -2.30
N VAL A 97 -5.45 -3.01 -1.13
CA VAL A 97 -5.77 -3.68 0.13
C VAL A 97 -7.13 -4.36 0.05
N SER A 98 -8.14 -3.69 -0.52
CA SER A 98 -9.46 -4.29 -0.71
C SER A 98 -9.44 -5.56 -1.57
N GLN A 99 -8.61 -5.57 -2.62
CA GLN A 99 -8.43 -6.74 -3.48
C GLN A 99 -7.67 -7.87 -2.76
N ALA A 100 -6.60 -7.54 -2.03
CA ALA A 100 -5.79 -8.51 -1.31
C ALA A 100 -6.53 -9.14 -0.12
N VAL A 101 -7.31 -8.34 0.60
CA VAL A 101 -8.00 -8.75 1.84
C VAL A 101 -9.32 -9.48 1.56
N GLY A 102 -9.89 -9.33 0.36
CA GLY A 102 -11.17 -9.95 -0.05
C GLY A 102 -11.27 -11.47 0.14
N GLY A 103 -10.16 -12.18 0.32
CA GLY A 103 -10.15 -13.61 0.65
C GLY A 103 -10.16 -13.97 2.15
N LYS A 104 -9.60 -13.14 3.05
CA LYS A 104 -9.42 -13.50 4.49
C LYS A 104 -9.91 -12.44 5.48
N GLY A 105 -9.59 -11.16 5.28
CA GLY A 105 -10.14 -10.11 6.15
C GLY A 105 -11.60 -9.79 5.87
N SER A 106 -12.16 -10.34 4.78
CA SER A 106 -13.60 -10.36 4.56
C SER A 106 -14.39 -11.05 5.67
N GLU A 107 -13.79 -11.94 6.46
CA GLU A 107 -14.51 -12.65 7.53
C GLU A 107 -14.79 -11.74 8.73
N LEU A 108 -13.89 -10.79 9.00
CA LEU A 108 -14.04 -9.78 10.06
C LEU A 108 -14.86 -8.59 9.57
N LYS A 109 -14.72 -8.22 8.28
CA LYS A 109 -15.42 -7.10 7.68
C LYS A 109 -16.94 -7.33 7.67
N GLY A 110 -17.66 -6.38 8.27
CA GLY A 110 -19.13 -6.41 8.35
C GLY A 110 -19.69 -7.31 9.45
N GLY A 111 -18.83 -7.91 10.28
CA GLY A 111 -19.30 -8.60 11.47
C GLY A 111 -19.76 -7.63 12.56
N HIS A 112 -20.64 -8.12 13.43
CA HIS A 112 -21.24 -7.32 14.51
C HIS A 112 -20.31 -7.29 15.71
N TRP A 113 -19.54 -6.19 15.82
CA TRP A 113 -18.67 -5.92 16.96
C TRP A 113 -19.48 -5.38 18.14
N VAL A 114 -19.39 -6.07 19.27
CA VAL A 114 -19.99 -5.67 20.54
C VAL A 114 -18.93 -5.05 21.42
N LYS A 115 -19.17 -3.83 21.87
CA LYS A 115 -18.30 -3.15 22.83
C LYS A 115 -18.31 -3.91 24.16
N GLY A 116 -17.13 -4.27 24.63
CA GLY A 116 -16.91 -4.99 25.88
C GLY A 116 -16.43 -4.08 27.02
N SER A 117 -15.57 -4.64 27.86
CA SER A 117 -14.98 -3.95 29.01
C SER A 117 -13.85 -3.01 28.63
N VAL A 118 -13.49 -2.14 29.58
CA VAL A 118 -12.31 -1.27 29.53
C VAL A 118 -11.23 -1.89 30.45
N SER A 119 -9.97 -1.92 29.98
CA SER A 119 -8.82 -2.42 30.74
C SER A 119 -7.54 -1.68 30.29
N SER A 120 -6.37 -2.27 30.52
CA SER A 120 -5.08 -1.77 30.02
C SER A 120 -4.39 -2.76 29.09
N VAL A 121 -3.69 -2.21 28.07
CA VAL A 121 -2.85 -2.96 27.13
C VAL A 121 -1.53 -2.20 26.99
N ALA A 122 -0.41 -2.82 27.35
CA ALA A 122 0.91 -2.20 27.35
C ALA A 122 0.95 -0.85 28.10
N GLY A 123 0.23 -0.76 29.23
CA GLY A 123 0.13 0.46 30.03
C GLY A 123 -0.92 1.48 29.55
N LEU A 124 -1.53 1.28 28.37
CA LEU A 124 -2.53 2.20 27.81
C LEU A 124 -3.94 1.77 28.19
N LYS A 125 -4.81 2.72 28.53
CA LYS A 125 -6.23 2.46 28.69
C LYS A 125 -6.84 2.03 27.36
N ALA A 126 -7.56 0.92 27.36
CA ALA A 126 -8.07 0.30 26.14
C ALA A 126 -9.49 -0.23 26.32
N THR A 127 -10.28 -0.17 25.25
CA THR A 127 -11.64 -0.73 25.20
C THR A 127 -11.64 -1.98 24.35
N SER A 128 -12.22 -3.07 24.86
CA SER A 128 -12.39 -4.31 24.11
C SER A 128 -13.63 -4.25 23.21
N TYR A 129 -13.52 -4.93 22.07
CA TYR A 129 -14.62 -5.23 21.16
C TYR A 129 -14.55 -6.71 20.85
N THR A 130 -15.68 -7.41 20.94
CA THR A 130 -15.77 -8.82 20.62
C THR A 130 -16.75 -9.02 19.47
N MET A 131 -16.45 -10.00 18.64
CA MET A 131 -17.30 -10.40 17.53
C MET A 131 -17.45 -11.90 17.56
N GLN A 132 -18.68 -12.38 17.55
CA GLN A 132 -18.97 -13.78 17.26
C GLN A 132 -19.15 -13.93 15.76
N ALA A 133 -18.30 -14.72 15.13
CA ALA A 133 -18.39 -14.96 13.70
C ALA A 133 -19.30 -16.18 13.48
N GLY A 134 -20.41 -15.95 12.75
CA GLY A 134 -21.31 -17.02 12.32
C GLY A 134 -20.96 -17.61 10.96
N ARG A 135 -19.77 -17.33 10.41
CA ARG A 135 -19.38 -17.64 9.02
C ARG A 135 -18.08 -18.45 8.97
N LYS A 136 -17.97 -19.24 7.90
CA LYS A 136 -16.90 -20.20 7.56
C LYS A 136 -15.55 -19.91 8.22
N GLY A 137 -15.07 -20.83 9.06
CA GLY A 137 -13.68 -20.87 9.53
C GLY A 137 -13.34 -19.98 10.72
N LEU A 138 -14.08 -18.90 10.97
CA LEU A 138 -13.87 -18.03 12.13
C LEU A 138 -14.96 -18.27 13.18
N ARG A 139 -14.56 -18.45 14.44
CA ARG A 139 -15.48 -18.63 15.57
C ARG A 139 -15.71 -17.32 16.31
N ASN A 140 -14.64 -16.63 16.69
CA ASN A 140 -14.73 -15.32 17.32
C ASN A 140 -13.48 -14.47 17.02
N ALA A 141 -13.62 -13.17 17.22
CA ALA A 141 -12.52 -12.24 17.21
C ALA A 141 -12.64 -11.27 18.39
N THR A 142 -11.50 -10.88 18.94
CA THR A 142 -11.40 -9.89 20.00
C THR A 142 -10.39 -8.83 19.59
N CYS A 143 -10.81 -7.58 19.59
CA CYS A 143 -9.98 -6.42 19.35
C CYS A 143 -9.92 -5.56 20.61
N TRP A 144 -8.76 -4.97 20.90
CA TRP A 144 -8.62 -3.91 21.89
C TRP A 144 -8.12 -2.66 21.18
N VAL A 145 -8.79 -1.53 21.38
CA VAL A 145 -8.39 -0.23 20.82
C VAL A 145 -8.02 0.72 21.95
N SER A 146 -7.04 1.58 21.70
CA SER A 146 -6.57 2.58 22.67
C SER A 146 -7.63 3.64 22.93
N ASN A 147 -7.74 4.11 24.16
CA ASN A 147 -8.53 5.30 24.49
C ASN A 147 -7.69 6.59 24.45
N GLU A 148 -6.38 6.47 24.23
CA GLU A 148 -5.41 7.56 24.34
C GLU A 148 -4.76 7.91 23.00
N ILE A 149 -4.64 6.93 22.09
CA ILE A 149 -4.06 7.10 20.76
C ILE A 149 -5.19 7.33 19.76
N ILE A 150 -5.44 8.60 19.46
CA ILE A 150 -6.36 9.03 18.40
C ILE A 150 -5.57 9.22 17.12
N VAL A 151 -6.04 8.61 16.04
CA VAL A 151 -5.40 8.66 14.73
C VAL A 151 -6.30 9.34 13.68
N PRO A 152 -5.71 9.91 12.61
CA PRO A 152 -6.48 10.47 11.51
C PRO A 152 -7.36 9.44 10.79
N THR A 153 -8.46 9.90 10.19
CA THR A 153 -9.46 9.04 9.55
C THR A 153 -8.86 8.13 8.47
N GLN A 154 -7.90 8.61 7.69
CA GLN A 154 -7.20 7.81 6.68
C GLN A 154 -6.51 6.59 7.29
N ILE A 155 -5.96 6.72 8.50
CA ILE A 155 -5.32 5.62 9.21
C ILE A 155 -6.38 4.66 9.77
N THR A 156 -7.49 5.17 10.30
CA THR A 156 -8.56 4.33 10.87
C THR A 156 -9.24 3.51 9.79
N GLU A 157 -9.51 4.12 8.64
CA GLU A 157 -10.05 3.45 7.44
C GLU A 157 -9.10 2.37 6.93
N LEU A 158 -7.80 2.67 6.83
CA LEU A 158 -6.79 1.68 6.42
C LEU A 158 -6.74 0.49 7.39
N LEU A 159 -6.72 0.75 8.70
CA LEU A 159 -6.69 -0.29 9.73
C LEU A 159 -8.00 -1.10 9.73
N ALA A 160 -9.16 -0.45 9.62
CA ALA A 160 -10.46 -1.10 9.51
C ALA A 160 -10.54 -1.98 8.26
N GLN A 161 -10.01 -1.51 7.13
CA GLN A 161 -9.98 -2.29 5.89
C GLN A 161 -9.00 -3.46 5.97
N THR A 162 -7.83 -3.27 6.58
CA THR A 162 -6.78 -4.29 6.68
C THR A 162 -7.16 -5.40 7.65
N TYR A 163 -7.73 -5.05 8.80
CA TYR A 163 -8.01 -5.95 9.90
C TYR A 163 -9.51 -6.26 10.09
N GLY A 164 -10.41 -5.66 9.31
CA GLY A 164 -11.87 -5.81 9.47
C GLY A 164 -12.41 -5.32 10.82
N LEU A 165 -11.80 -4.27 11.37
CA LEU A 165 -12.14 -3.69 12.67
C LEU A 165 -13.37 -2.78 12.58
N PRO A 166 -14.06 -2.51 13.70
CA PRO A 166 -15.07 -1.46 13.73
C PRO A 166 -14.42 -0.10 13.44
N ASP A 167 -15.07 0.72 12.64
CA ASP A 167 -14.60 2.08 12.35
C ASP A 167 -14.69 2.92 13.63
N ASN A 168 -13.54 3.17 14.24
CA ASN A 168 -13.38 4.02 15.39
C ASN A 168 -12.08 4.81 15.22
N LYS A 169 -12.04 6.01 15.80
CA LYS A 169 -10.89 6.92 15.65
C LYS A 169 -9.65 6.51 16.45
N ALA A 170 -9.66 5.31 17.03
CA ALA A 170 -8.65 4.84 17.97
C ALA A 170 -7.73 3.79 17.34
N TYR A 171 -6.48 3.78 17.77
CA TYR A 171 -5.48 2.84 17.29
C TYR A 171 -5.66 1.43 17.92
N PRO A 172 -5.64 0.33 17.15
CA PRO A 172 -5.75 -1.03 17.66
C PRO A 172 -4.46 -1.46 18.37
N LEU A 173 -4.62 -1.98 19.59
CA LEU A 173 -3.53 -2.44 20.44
C LEU A 173 -3.42 -3.96 20.51
N LYS A 174 -4.53 -4.69 20.36
CA LYS A 174 -4.56 -6.15 20.27
C LYS A 174 -5.62 -6.61 19.27
N LEU A 175 -5.34 -7.66 18.52
CA LEU A 175 -6.30 -8.36 17.68
C LEU A 175 -6.00 -9.87 17.68
N ASN A 176 -6.96 -10.60 18.24
CA ASN A 176 -6.94 -12.05 18.33
C ASN A 176 -8.13 -12.63 17.57
N THR A 177 -7.89 -13.73 16.86
CA THR A 177 -8.93 -14.50 16.17
C THR A 177 -8.88 -15.93 16.64
N VAL A 178 -10.04 -16.53 16.87
CA VAL A 178 -10.16 -17.97 17.13
C VAL A 178 -10.91 -18.59 15.96
N ASP A 179 -10.27 -19.57 15.32
CA ASP A 179 -10.88 -20.29 14.20
C ASP A 179 -11.94 -21.31 14.67
N SER A 180 -12.59 -21.98 13.73
CA SER A 180 -13.60 -23.01 14.03
C SER A 180 -13.05 -24.22 14.76
N SER A 181 -11.73 -24.47 14.70
CA SER A 181 -11.06 -25.54 15.45
C SER A 181 -10.75 -25.13 16.90
N GLY A 182 -10.94 -23.86 17.25
CA GLY A 182 -10.56 -23.30 18.54
C GLY A 182 -9.10 -22.83 18.61
N LYS A 183 -8.37 -22.85 17.48
CA LYS A 183 -6.99 -22.38 17.44
C LYS A 183 -6.98 -20.84 17.49
N LEU A 184 -6.26 -20.32 18.48
CA LEU A 184 -5.97 -18.90 18.60
C LEU A 184 -4.90 -18.49 17.60
N SER A 185 -5.10 -17.35 16.94
CA SER A 185 -4.07 -16.64 16.19
C SER A 185 -4.01 -15.18 16.62
N VAL A 186 -2.79 -14.72 16.89
CA VAL A 186 -2.47 -13.35 17.28
C VAL A 186 -2.10 -12.58 16.02
N GLN A 187 -3.02 -11.73 15.55
CA GLN A 187 -2.76 -10.88 14.39
C GLN A 187 -2.00 -9.61 14.78
N LEU A 188 -2.20 -9.12 16.01
CA LEU A 188 -1.55 -7.93 16.55
C LEU A 188 -1.56 -8.01 18.08
N ASP A 189 -0.41 -7.82 18.72
CA ASP A 189 -0.28 -7.74 20.17
C ASP A 189 0.74 -6.67 20.56
N THR A 190 0.27 -5.56 21.13
CA THR A 190 1.13 -4.50 21.66
C THR A 190 1.55 -4.87 23.08
N TYR A 191 2.85 -4.99 23.29
CA TYR A 191 3.43 -5.35 24.59
C TYR A 191 4.29 -4.24 25.20
N ASN A 192 4.64 -3.20 24.43
CA ASN A 192 5.29 -2.00 24.94
C ASN A 192 4.72 -0.75 24.27
N SER A 193 4.61 0.33 25.05
CA SER A 193 4.22 1.64 24.55
C SER A 193 5.03 2.74 25.25
N GLN A 194 5.40 3.77 24.49
CA GLN A 194 6.14 4.91 24.99
C GLN A 194 5.69 6.19 24.29
N VAL A 195 5.46 7.25 25.08
CA VAL A 195 5.26 8.60 24.54
C VAL A 195 6.63 9.19 24.21
N CYS A 196 6.78 9.78 23.03
CA CYS A 196 7.97 10.55 22.69
C CYS A 196 7.64 11.73 21.77
N ALA A 197 8.59 12.64 21.61
CA ALA A 197 8.53 13.66 20.58
C ALA A 197 9.05 13.05 19.26
N ILE A 198 8.27 13.16 18.19
CA ILE A 198 8.60 12.60 16.87
C ILE A 198 8.67 13.75 15.87
N PRO A 199 9.83 14.00 15.24
CA PRO A 199 9.93 15.03 14.22
C PRO A 199 9.12 14.62 12.99
N ALA A 200 8.42 15.57 12.35
CA ALA A 200 7.65 15.29 11.13
C ALA A 200 8.51 14.65 10.01
N SER A 201 9.81 14.99 9.96
CA SER A 201 10.77 14.41 9.03
C SER A 201 10.97 12.91 9.19
N TYR A 202 10.59 12.33 10.32
CA TYR A 202 10.64 10.88 10.56
C TYR A 202 9.66 10.10 9.68
N PHE A 203 8.61 10.77 9.21
CA PHE A 203 7.59 10.23 8.29
C PHE A 203 7.86 10.61 6.83
N TYR A 204 9.10 10.99 6.49
CA TYR A 204 9.52 11.15 5.10
C TYR A 204 10.42 10.00 4.67
N LEU A 205 10.40 9.72 3.36
CA LEU A 205 11.34 8.80 2.75
C LEU A 205 12.77 9.38 2.90
N PRO A 206 13.74 8.63 3.44
CA PRO A 206 15.10 9.11 3.53
C PRO A 206 15.72 9.34 2.15
N ASN A 207 16.72 10.22 2.08
CA ASN A 207 17.39 10.53 0.81
C ASN A 207 18.19 9.35 0.24
N GLY A 208 18.31 9.29 -1.09
CA GLY A 208 19.16 8.32 -1.80
C GLY A 208 18.48 6.96 -2.06
N TYR A 209 17.16 6.93 -2.06
CA TYR A 209 16.37 5.76 -2.41
C TYR A 209 15.97 5.78 -3.89
N THR A 210 15.96 4.60 -4.52
CA THR A 210 15.57 4.42 -5.92
C THR A 210 14.13 3.96 -6.02
N ARG A 211 13.32 4.63 -6.84
CA ARG A 211 11.92 4.23 -7.05
C ARG A 211 11.85 2.96 -7.90
N VAL A 212 11.05 2.00 -7.48
CA VAL A 212 10.76 0.76 -8.23
C VAL A 212 9.32 0.76 -8.75
N ALA A 213 9.03 -0.13 -9.71
CA ALA A 213 7.74 -0.15 -10.42
C ALA A 213 6.61 -0.78 -9.59
N SER A 214 6.94 -1.62 -8.61
CA SER A 214 5.96 -2.39 -7.84
C SER A 214 6.39 -2.55 -6.38
N LYS A 215 5.42 -2.78 -5.48
CA LYS A 215 5.70 -3.06 -4.07
C LYS A 215 6.42 -4.39 -3.89
N GLU A 216 6.16 -5.38 -4.75
CA GLU A 216 6.81 -6.68 -4.71
C GLU A 216 8.32 -6.52 -4.88
N GLU A 217 8.76 -5.63 -5.78
CA GLU A 217 10.19 -5.38 -6.00
C GLU A 217 10.92 -4.81 -4.78
N VAL A 218 10.19 -4.08 -3.90
CA VAL A 218 10.71 -3.59 -2.60
C VAL A 218 10.81 -4.72 -1.57
N MET A 219 9.85 -5.65 -1.61
CA MET A 219 9.70 -6.73 -0.62
C MET A 219 10.58 -7.95 -0.90
N VAL A 220 11.04 -8.14 -2.14
CA VAL A 220 11.95 -9.23 -2.51
C VAL A 220 13.39 -8.80 -2.20
N ASP A 221 14.05 -9.54 -1.30
CA ASP A 221 15.47 -9.34 -1.00
C ASP A 221 16.37 -9.82 -2.15
N ASP A 222 17.64 -9.42 -2.12
CA ASP A 222 18.59 -9.76 -3.18
C ASP A 222 18.87 -11.26 -3.24
N GLU A 223 18.75 -11.98 -2.12
CA GLU A 223 18.88 -13.43 -2.08
C GLU A 223 17.72 -14.13 -2.81
N THR A 224 16.48 -13.72 -2.55
CA THR A 224 15.31 -14.22 -3.28
C THR A 224 15.39 -13.84 -4.76
N LYS A 225 15.87 -12.63 -5.09
CA LYS A 225 16.14 -12.25 -6.49
C LYS A 225 17.19 -13.17 -7.12
N GLN A 226 18.24 -13.52 -6.39
CA GLN A 226 19.28 -14.43 -6.86
C GLN A 226 18.75 -15.84 -7.07
N ILE A 227 18.01 -16.39 -6.09
CA ILE A 227 17.36 -17.70 -6.20
C ILE A 227 16.41 -17.74 -7.41
N LEU A 228 15.61 -16.69 -7.63
CA LEU A 228 14.73 -16.59 -8.79
C LEU A 228 15.50 -16.53 -10.12
N ARG A 229 16.66 -15.85 -10.16
CA ARG A 229 17.53 -15.80 -11.34
C ARG A 229 18.18 -17.16 -11.62
N ASP A 230 18.66 -17.84 -10.58
CA ASP A 230 19.28 -19.16 -10.71
C ASP A 230 18.26 -20.20 -11.21
N LEU A 231 17.03 -20.19 -10.66
CA LEU A 231 15.92 -21.02 -11.14
C LEU A 231 15.51 -20.71 -12.59
N ALA A 232 15.57 -19.44 -13.00
CA ALA A 232 15.26 -19.05 -14.37
C ALA A 232 16.38 -19.46 -15.35
N GLY A 233 17.64 -19.43 -14.92
CA GLY A 233 18.80 -19.87 -15.69
C GLY A 233 18.87 -21.39 -15.89
N ASP A 234 18.45 -22.15 -14.88
CA ASP A 234 18.48 -23.62 -14.88
C ASP A 234 17.25 -24.28 -15.52
N SER A 235 16.30 -23.49 -16.05
CA SER A 235 15.21 -24.05 -16.84
C SER A 235 15.80 -24.64 -18.12
N PRO A 236 15.94 -25.97 -18.25
CA PRO A 236 16.62 -26.57 -19.38
C PRO A 236 15.89 -26.09 -20.62
N SER A 237 16.62 -25.43 -21.53
CA SER A 237 16.07 -25.10 -22.82
C SER A 237 15.50 -26.40 -23.38
N MET A 238 14.16 -26.49 -23.47
CA MET A 238 13.48 -27.55 -24.19
C MET A 238 13.70 -27.31 -25.70
N SER A 239 14.98 -27.19 -26.10
CA SER A 239 15.48 -27.24 -27.46
C SER A 239 15.56 -28.72 -27.86
N GLY A 240 14.40 -29.37 -27.82
CA GLY A 240 14.27 -30.81 -28.03
C GLY A 240 13.06 -31.12 -28.90
N GLY A 241 13.12 -30.73 -30.17
CA GLY A 241 12.51 -31.51 -31.26
C GLY A 241 11.03 -31.26 -31.59
N ALA A 242 10.79 -30.39 -32.57
CA ALA A 242 10.09 -30.68 -33.82
C ALA A 242 9.86 -29.37 -34.58
N ALA A 243 10.45 -29.25 -35.76
CA ALA A 243 10.24 -28.11 -36.66
C ALA A 243 8.74 -28.01 -37.05
N PRO A 244 8.05 -26.90 -36.76
CA PRO A 244 6.73 -26.67 -37.33
C PRO A 244 6.89 -26.34 -38.82
N ARG A 245 6.22 -27.13 -39.67
CA ARG A 245 6.02 -26.83 -41.10
C ARG A 245 5.52 -25.40 -41.25
N GLN A 246 6.22 -24.60 -42.05
CA GLN A 246 5.80 -23.28 -42.48
C GLN A 246 4.47 -23.39 -43.25
N GLN A 247 3.37 -22.95 -42.63
CA GLN A 247 2.18 -22.58 -43.39
C GLN A 247 2.33 -21.11 -43.80
N GLN A 248 2.49 -20.95 -45.10
CA GLN A 248 2.59 -19.68 -45.82
C GLN A 248 1.25 -18.96 -45.73
N MET A 249 1.14 -17.95 -44.85
CA MET A 249 0.00 -17.02 -44.87
C MET A 249 0.32 -15.88 -45.83
N THR A 250 -0.46 -15.82 -46.91
CA THR A 250 -0.53 -14.73 -47.88
C THR A 250 -1.00 -13.45 -47.19
N ARG A 251 -0.18 -12.39 -47.28
CA ARG A 251 -0.51 -11.04 -46.84
C ARG A 251 -1.50 -10.38 -47.80
N GLN A 252 -2.67 -9.98 -47.32
CA GLN A 252 -3.48 -8.95 -47.97
C GLN A 252 -3.08 -7.55 -47.45
N PRO A 253 -2.92 -6.55 -48.32
CA PRO A 253 -2.63 -5.18 -47.91
C PRO A 253 -3.92 -4.47 -47.43
N VAL A 254 -3.92 -4.04 -46.17
CA VAL A 254 -4.96 -3.14 -45.62
C VAL A 254 -4.54 -1.69 -45.88
N GLN A 255 -5.43 -0.96 -46.56
CA GLN A 255 -5.32 0.48 -46.82
C GLN A 255 -5.49 1.28 -45.53
N GLN A 256 -4.61 2.25 -45.29
CA GLN A 256 -4.75 3.29 -44.27
C GLN A 256 -5.59 4.45 -44.80
N PRO A 257 -6.69 4.84 -44.13
CA PRO A 257 -7.28 6.15 -44.36
C PRO A 257 -6.61 7.22 -43.49
N ASN A 258 -6.13 8.25 -44.18
CA ASN A 258 -5.77 9.57 -43.68
C ASN A 258 -6.84 10.12 -42.72
N GLN A 259 -6.45 10.57 -41.52
CA GLN A 259 -7.26 11.51 -40.74
C GLN A 259 -6.46 12.76 -40.42
N THR A 260 -6.82 13.82 -41.13
CA THR A 260 -6.44 15.21 -40.91
C THR A 260 -7.22 15.72 -39.70
N PHE A 261 -6.52 16.10 -38.62
CA PHE A 261 -7.11 16.87 -37.53
C PHE A 261 -7.06 18.36 -37.89
N LEU A 262 -8.23 18.95 -38.14
CA LEU A 262 -8.43 20.40 -38.13
C LEU A 262 -8.84 20.84 -36.72
N GLN A 263 -8.12 21.81 -36.19
CA GLN A 263 -8.48 22.59 -35.01
C GLN A 263 -9.69 23.48 -35.31
N GLN A 264 -10.67 23.50 -34.39
CA GLN A 264 -11.55 24.65 -34.19
C GLN A 264 -11.76 24.89 -32.68
N PRO A 265 -11.68 26.14 -32.22
CA PRO A 265 -12.07 26.54 -30.87
C PRO A 265 -13.51 27.11 -30.84
N GLN A 266 -13.99 27.41 -29.62
CA GLN A 266 -15.24 28.10 -29.24
C GLN A 266 -16.48 27.20 -29.15
N SER A 267 -17.49 27.43 -28.32
CA SER A 267 -17.69 28.19 -27.07
C SER A 267 -19.15 27.89 -26.66
N GLN A 268 -19.45 27.85 -25.36
CA GLN A 268 -20.80 27.95 -24.77
C GLN A 268 -21.87 26.95 -25.21
N GLN A 269 -22.42 26.17 -24.27
CA GLN A 269 -23.86 26.27 -23.98
C GLN A 269 -24.25 25.51 -22.71
N GLN A 270 -25.12 26.19 -21.98
CA GLN A 270 -25.80 25.84 -20.76
C GLN A 270 -27.19 25.30 -21.13
N ILE A 271 -27.76 24.44 -20.28
CA ILE A 271 -29.16 23.97 -20.26
C ILE A 271 -29.51 22.84 -21.25
N GLN A 272 -29.64 21.61 -20.75
CA GLN A 272 -30.84 20.78 -20.92
C GLN A 272 -30.81 19.53 -20.03
N GLN A 273 -31.61 19.59 -18.96
CA GLN A 273 -32.13 18.41 -18.27
C GLN A 273 -33.28 17.82 -19.09
N GLY A 274 -33.32 16.50 -19.17
CA GLY A 274 -34.52 15.75 -19.54
C GLY A 274 -34.53 15.21 -20.96
N GLN A 275 -33.91 14.04 -21.16
CA GLN A 275 -34.48 12.99 -21.99
C GLN A 275 -33.79 11.66 -21.67
N ALA A 276 -34.50 10.87 -20.88
CA ALA A 276 -34.20 9.49 -20.61
C ALA A 276 -35.02 8.60 -21.57
N VAL A 277 -34.50 7.40 -21.82
CA VAL A 277 -35.26 6.21 -22.24
C VAL A 277 -35.79 6.19 -23.69
N GLN A 278 -34.92 5.94 -24.69
CA GLN A 278 -35.33 5.20 -25.91
C GLN A 278 -34.19 4.71 -26.82
N GLN A 279 -33.11 4.14 -26.26
CA GLN A 279 -32.11 3.38 -27.08
C GLN A 279 -31.62 2.15 -26.32
N ARG A 280 -32.51 1.17 -26.14
CA ARG A 280 -32.16 -0.21 -25.73
C ARG A 280 -33.06 -1.21 -26.45
N LEU A 281 -32.97 -1.25 -27.78
CA LEU A 281 -33.50 -2.35 -28.59
C LEU A 281 -32.82 -2.24 -29.96
N ASN A 282 -31.62 -2.82 -30.08
CA ASN A 282 -31.00 -3.30 -31.33
C ASN A 282 -29.52 -3.65 -31.05
N GLN A 283 -29.29 -4.77 -30.37
CA GLN A 283 -28.01 -5.49 -30.39
C GLN A 283 -28.28 -6.94 -29.96
N ALA A 284 -28.73 -7.74 -30.92
CA ALA A 284 -28.89 -9.18 -30.77
C ALA A 284 -28.54 -9.86 -32.09
N THR A 285 -27.25 -10.17 -32.30
CA THR A 285 -26.72 -11.34 -33.03
C THR A 285 -25.21 -11.21 -33.20
N GLN A 286 -24.44 -11.62 -32.20
CA GLN A 286 -23.08 -12.10 -32.41
C GLN A 286 -22.91 -13.42 -31.64
N ALA A 287 -22.40 -14.43 -32.34
CA ALA A 287 -22.18 -15.77 -31.81
C ALA A 287 -21.10 -15.75 -30.71
N PRO A 288 -21.24 -16.59 -29.66
CA PRO A 288 -20.28 -16.65 -28.57
C PRO A 288 -18.92 -17.22 -29.04
N PRO A 289 -17.79 -16.69 -28.55
CA PRO A 289 -16.48 -17.28 -28.79
C PRO A 289 -16.38 -18.64 -28.12
N VAL A 290 -15.81 -19.60 -28.86
CA VAL A 290 -15.60 -20.99 -28.43
C VAL A 290 -14.59 -21.01 -27.28
N THR A 291 -15.04 -21.39 -26.08
CA THR A 291 -14.18 -21.55 -24.90
C THR A 291 -13.28 -22.78 -25.08
N PRO A 292 -11.95 -22.66 -24.95
CA PRO A 292 -11.08 -23.84 -24.98
C PRO A 292 -11.34 -24.72 -23.75
N THR A 293 -11.56 -26.00 -24.01
CA THR A 293 -11.81 -27.05 -23.02
C THR A 293 -10.63 -27.13 -22.05
N ALA A 294 -10.84 -26.77 -20.79
CA ALA A 294 -9.81 -26.80 -19.76
C ALA A 294 -9.43 -28.24 -19.39
N THR A 295 -8.14 -28.57 -19.49
CA THR A 295 -7.57 -29.80 -18.95
C THR A 295 -7.69 -29.77 -17.41
N PRO A 296 -8.32 -30.77 -16.77
CA PRO A 296 -8.45 -30.81 -15.32
C PRO A 296 -7.06 -30.81 -14.63
N GLY A 297 -6.79 -29.80 -13.79
CA GLY A 297 -5.57 -29.74 -12.97
C GLY A 297 -4.50 -28.75 -13.41
N THR A 298 -4.78 -27.88 -14.38
CA THR A 298 -3.86 -26.81 -14.83
C THR A 298 -4.46 -25.43 -14.61
N ILE A 299 -3.73 -24.54 -13.93
CA ILE A 299 -4.10 -23.13 -13.74
C ILE A 299 -3.38 -22.30 -14.80
N VAL A 300 -4.11 -21.53 -15.60
CA VAL A 300 -3.52 -20.58 -16.57
C VAL A 300 -3.41 -19.21 -15.89
N LEU A 301 -2.19 -18.67 -15.82
CA LEU A 301 -1.91 -17.35 -15.29
C LEU A 301 -2.21 -16.25 -16.34
N PRO A 302 -2.44 -15.00 -15.93
CA PRO A 302 -2.75 -13.88 -16.85
C PRO A 302 -1.71 -13.61 -17.93
N ASN A 303 -0.46 -14.06 -17.74
CA ASN A 303 0.63 -13.96 -18.71
C ASN A 303 0.70 -15.15 -19.70
N GLY A 304 -0.29 -16.05 -19.68
CA GLY A 304 -0.35 -17.23 -20.53
C GLY A 304 0.47 -18.43 -20.05
N GLN A 305 1.15 -18.33 -18.90
CA GLN A 305 1.86 -19.47 -18.31
C GLN A 305 0.90 -20.46 -17.65
N THR A 306 1.21 -21.74 -17.72
CA THR A 306 0.43 -22.81 -17.08
C THR A 306 1.14 -23.38 -15.86
N LEU A 307 0.44 -23.38 -14.72
CA LEU A 307 0.83 -24.01 -13.47
C LEU A 307 0.10 -25.35 -13.36
N ASP A 308 0.83 -26.44 -13.52
CA ASP A 308 0.34 -27.77 -13.17
C ASP A 308 0.46 -28.03 -11.66
N ARG A 309 -0.23 -29.08 -11.20
CA ARG A 309 -0.27 -29.50 -9.80
C ARG A 309 1.11 -29.82 -9.22
N GLU A 310 2.07 -30.29 -10.03
CA GLU A 310 3.40 -30.67 -9.56
C GLU A 310 4.24 -29.42 -9.27
N LYS A 311 4.17 -28.39 -10.13
CA LYS A 311 4.83 -27.10 -9.91
C LYS A 311 4.32 -26.41 -8.64
N LEU A 312 3.02 -26.47 -8.38
CA LEU A 312 2.43 -25.93 -7.16
C LEU A 312 2.95 -26.61 -5.88
N LEU A 313 3.20 -27.93 -5.93
CA LEU A 313 3.78 -28.67 -4.80
C LEU A 313 5.25 -28.27 -4.58
N LYS A 314 6.05 -28.11 -5.65
CA LYS A 314 7.45 -27.67 -5.52
C LYS A 314 7.57 -26.25 -4.95
N ILE A 315 6.71 -25.33 -5.38
CA ILE A 315 6.67 -23.96 -4.83
C ILE A 315 6.31 -23.98 -3.34
N ARG A 316 5.31 -24.79 -2.94
CA ARG A 316 4.93 -24.96 -1.53
C ARG A 316 6.11 -25.47 -0.69
N ASP A 317 6.81 -26.50 -1.16
CA ASP A 317 7.91 -27.10 -0.42
C ASP A 317 9.13 -26.18 -0.32
N ALA A 318 9.42 -25.38 -1.34
CA ALA A 318 10.47 -24.36 -1.31
C ALA A 318 10.17 -23.28 -0.25
N ILE A 319 8.92 -22.81 -0.18
CA ILE A 319 8.49 -21.82 0.82
C ILE A 319 8.59 -22.39 2.24
N LEU A 320 8.27 -23.68 2.43
CA LEU A 320 8.34 -24.32 3.75
C LEU A 320 9.76 -24.63 4.21
N LYS A 321 10.70 -24.86 3.29
CA LYS A 321 12.11 -25.17 3.61
C LYS A 321 12.97 -23.92 3.81
N GLY A 322 12.66 -22.80 3.15
CA GLY A 322 13.41 -21.54 3.27
C GLY A 322 13.08 -20.68 4.50
N GLY A 323 12.21 -21.15 5.40
CA GLY A 323 11.73 -20.40 6.56
C GLY A 323 12.43 -20.71 7.89
N LYS A 324 13.65 -21.26 7.89
CA LYS A 324 14.45 -21.49 9.10
C LYS A 324 15.51 -20.43 9.28
#